data_AF-A0A1H4I038-F1
#
_entry.id   AF-A0A1H4I038-F1
#
_cell.length_a   1.000
_cell.length_b   1.000
_cell.length_c   1.000
_cell.angle_alpha   90.00
_cell.angle_beta   90.00
_cell.angle_gamma   90.00
#
_symmetry.space_group_name_H-M   'P 1'
#
loop_
_entity.id
_entity.type
_entity.pdbx_description
1 polymer ?
#
loop_
_entity_poly.entity_id
_entity_poly.type
_entity_poly.pdbx_seq_one_letter_code
_entity_poly.pdbx_strand_id
1 'polypeptide(L)'
;MNIMLEILMTWLILILILTILVQGIRKNSKEGAKSVFRRWGGLLIGLFVVGTVPLGFAMYTEWGVERLDANIGLGLALFFTWAYCALLLCVELIVWGRYWYKQYGKK
;
A
#
# COMPACT_ATOMS: atom_id res chain seq x y z
N MET A 1 -1.71 -20.03 -12.61
CA MET A 1 -1.31 -18.66 -12.22
C MET A 1 0.05 -18.78 -11.56
N ASN A 2 1.04 -17.95 -11.93
CA ASN A 2 2.41 -18.11 -11.43
C ASN A 2 2.51 -17.35 -10.11
N ILE A 3 2.77 -18.01 -8.97
CA ILE A 3 2.75 -17.39 -7.63
C ILE A 3 3.72 -16.21 -7.53
N MET A 4 4.89 -16.35 -8.15
CA MET A 4 5.86 -15.26 -8.29
C MET A 4 5.27 -14.01 -8.98
N LEU A 5 4.41 -14.21 -9.99
CA LEU A 5 3.75 -13.11 -10.69
C LEU A 5 2.69 -12.45 -9.79
N GLU A 6 1.97 -13.21 -8.97
CA GLU A 6 1.03 -12.67 -8.00
C GLU A 6 1.72 -11.80 -6.94
N ILE A 7 2.88 -12.22 -6.43
CA ILE A 7 3.68 -11.44 -5.49
C ILE A 7 4.15 -10.13 -6.12
N LEU A 8 4.65 -10.18 -7.36
CA LEU A 8 5.08 -8.99 -8.11
C LEU A 8 3.92 -8.02 -8.39
N MET A 9 2.76 -8.55 -8.78
CA MET A 9 1.56 -7.73 -8.98
C MET A 9 1.10 -7.07 -7.68
N THR A 10 1.21 -7.78 -6.55
CA THR A 10 0.85 -7.22 -5.24
C THR A 10 1.80 -6.10 -4.82
N TRP A 11 3.10 -6.22 -5.09
CA TRP A 11 4.07 -5.12 -4.95
C TRP A 11 3.68 -3.90 -5.80
N LEU A 12 3.33 -4.11 -7.06
CA LEU A 12 2.92 -3.02 -7.96
C LEU A 12 1.66 -2.32 -7.46
N ILE A 13 0.65 -3.08 -7.03
CA ILE A 13 -0.59 -2.54 -6.47
C ILE A 13 -0.29 -1.69 -5.22
N LEU A 14 0.56 -2.19 -4.32
CA LEU A 14 0.92 -1.47 -3.09
C LEU A 14 1.65 -0.15 -3.40
N ILE A 15 2.59 -0.16 -4.35
CA ILE A 15 3.25 1.06 -4.82
C ILE A 15 2.22 2.04 -5.41
N LEU A 16 1.32 1.56 -6.28
CA LEU A 16 0.27 2.39 -6.88
C LEU A 16 -0.61 3.05 -5.82
N ILE A 17 -1.15 2.28 -4.87
CA ILE A 17 -1.97 2.80 -3.76
C ILE A 17 -1.21 3.91 -3.00
N LEU A 18 0.05 3.67 -2.63
CA LEU A 18 0.85 4.67 -1.92
C LEU A 18 1.08 5.93 -2.76
N THR A 19 1.31 5.79 -4.08
CA THR A 19 1.48 6.96 -4.95
C THR A 19 0.20 7.79 -5.06
N ILE A 20 -0.98 7.15 -5.14
CA ILE A 20 -2.25 7.87 -5.21
C ILE A 20 -2.57 8.52 -3.87
N LEU A 21 -2.27 7.85 -2.75
CA LEU A 21 -2.40 8.41 -1.41
C LEU A 21 -1.53 9.67 -1.25
N VAL A 22 -0.27 9.63 -1.70
CA VAL A 22 0.63 10.80 -1.71
C VAL A 22 0.04 11.94 -2.52
N GLN A 23 -0.50 11.65 -3.71
CA GLN A 23 -1.13 12.67 -4.55
C GLN A 23 -2.37 13.27 -3.90
N GLY A 24 -3.22 12.44 -3.27
CA GLY A 24 -4.40 12.88 -2.54
C GLY A 24 -4.07 13.80 -1.37
N ILE A 25 -3.06 13.43 -0.56
CA ILE A 25 -2.57 14.26 0.54
C ILE A 25 -2.01 15.59 0.01
N ARG A 26 -1.19 15.56 -1.05
CA ARG A 26 -0.63 16.77 -1.67
C ARG A 26 -1.71 17.72 -2.19
N LYS A 27 -2.74 17.20 -2.88
CA LYS A 27 -3.86 17.99 -3.40
C LYS A 27 -4.72 18.61 -2.29
N ASN A 28 -4.81 17.96 -1.12
CA ASN A 28 -5.61 18.44 0.00
C ASN A 28 -4.85 19.44 0.90
N SER A 29 -3.51 19.51 0.78
CA SER A 29 -2.69 20.50 1.47
C SER A 29 -2.62 21.80 0.67
N LYS A 30 -3.19 22.88 1.21
CA LYS A 30 -3.12 24.23 0.64
C LYS A 30 -1.82 24.97 0.98
N GLU A 31 -1.02 24.45 1.91
CA GLU A 31 0.18 25.10 2.41
C GLU A 31 1.41 24.25 2.10
N GLY A 32 2.37 24.86 1.39
CA GLY A 32 3.76 24.42 1.24
C GLY A 32 4.00 22.91 1.11
N ALA A 33 4.02 22.39 -0.12
CA ALA A 33 4.31 20.98 -0.46
C ALA A 33 5.56 20.39 0.22
N LYS A 34 6.54 21.22 0.60
CA LYS A 34 7.76 20.81 1.34
C LYS A 34 7.52 20.40 2.79
N SER A 35 6.58 21.03 3.50
CA SER A 35 6.30 20.77 4.93
C SER A 35 5.49 19.49 5.13
N VAL A 36 4.47 19.29 4.30
CA VAL A 36 3.60 18.10 4.37
C VAL A 36 4.34 16.84 3.96
N PHE A 37 5.19 16.89 2.92
CA PHE A 37 5.98 15.71 2.55
C PHE A 37 6.99 15.33 3.65
N ARG A 38 7.57 16.30 4.36
CA ARG A 38 8.47 16.04 5.50
C ARG A 38 7.72 15.45 6.72
N ARG A 39 6.46 15.86 6.94
CA ARG A 39 5.64 15.36 8.05
C ARG A 39 5.02 13.98 7.78
N TRP A 40 4.63 13.71 6.52
CA TRP A 40 3.98 12.46 6.12
C TRP A 40 4.94 11.44 5.49
N GLY A 41 6.14 11.85 5.10
CA GLY A 41 7.13 10.97 4.48
C GLY A 41 7.53 9.80 5.38
N GLY A 42 7.76 10.04 6.68
CA GLY A 42 8.04 8.97 7.63
C GLY A 42 6.88 7.99 7.78
N LEU A 43 5.64 8.48 7.73
CA LEU A 43 4.43 7.64 7.79
C LEU A 43 4.29 6.81 6.51
N LEU A 44 4.52 7.39 5.33
CA LEU A 44 4.48 6.68 4.04
C LEU A 44 5.57 5.61 3.93
N ILE A 45 6.79 5.92 4.40
CA ILE A 45 7.88 4.95 4.46
C ILE A 45 7.53 3.81 5.42
N GLY A 46 6.99 4.13 6.60
CA GLY A 46 6.51 3.12 7.54
C GLY A 46 5.43 2.22 6.94
N LEU A 47 4.45 2.82 6.24
CA LEU A 47 3.39 2.08 5.56
C LEU A 47 3.94 1.18 4.45
N PHE A 48 4.95 1.64 3.71
CA PHE A 48 5.61 0.82 2.69
C PHE A 48 6.37 -0.35 3.31
N VAL A 49 7.16 -0.11 4.36
CA VAL A 49 7.92 -1.16 5.05
C VAL A 49 6.99 -2.22 5.64
N VAL A 50 5.93 -1.81 6.33
CA VAL A 50 4.96 -2.76 6.92
C VAL A 50 4.27 -3.61 5.86
N GLY A 51 3.94 -3.04 4.70
CA GLY A 51 3.30 -3.78 3.61
C GLY A 51 4.25 -4.69 2.83
N THR A 52 5.53 -4.31 2.70
CA THR A 52 6.54 -5.06 1.95
C THR A 52 7.14 -6.22 2.74
N VAL A 53 7.17 -6.16 4.08
CA VAL A 53 7.74 -7.23 4.92
C VAL A 53 7.06 -8.59 4.70
N PRO A 54 5.71 -8.71 4.74
CA PRO A 54 5.03 -9.98 4.45
C PRO A 54 5.24 -10.46 3.01
N LEU A 55 5.31 -9.53 2.04
CA LEU A 55 5.59 -9.87 0.64
C LEU A 55 7.02 -10.36 0.43
N GLY A 56 7.99 -9.78 1.14
CA GLY A 56 9.38 -10.22 1.12
C GLY A 56 9.54 -11.60 1.74
N PHE A 57 8.82 -11.89 2.82
CA PHE A 57 8.72 -13.23 3.39
C PHE A 57 8.15 -14.23 2.37
N ALA A 58 7.05 -13.88 1.70
CA ALA A 58 6.45 -14.73 0.66
C ALA A 58 7.42 -14.99 -0.51
N MET A 59 8.15 -13.97 -0.94
CA MET A 59 9.15 -14.11 -2.02
C MET A 59 10.34 -14.98 -1.60
N TYR A 60 10.81 -14.85 -0.35
CA TYR A 60 11.88 -15.68 0.19
C TYR A 60 11.47 -17.15 0.27
N THR A 61 10.24 -17.45 0.69
CA THR A 61 9.74 -18.82 0.74
C THR A 61 9.58 -19.44 -0.64
N GLU A 62 9.21 -18.65 -1.65
CA GLU A 62 9.10 -19.12 -3.04
C GLU A 62 10.47 -19.37 -3.70
N TRP A 63 11.49 -18.55 -3.40
CA TRP A 63 12.85 -18.74 -3.95
C TRP A 63 13.70 -19.77 -3.20
N GLY A 64 13.50 -19.93 -1.89
CA GLY A 64 14.36 -20.75 -1.04
C GLY A 64 13.95 -22.23 -0.94
N VAL A 65 12.73 -22.58 -1.34
CA VAL A 65 12.19 -23.94 -1.12
C VAL A 65 11.50 -24.45 -2.39
N GLU A 66 12.27 -25.06 -3.28
CA GLU A 66 11.71 -26.07 -4.17
C GLU A 66 11.18 -27.22 -3.30
N ARG A 67 9.86 -27.24 -3.13
CA ARG A 67 9.00 -28.39 -2.78
C ARG A 67 8.44 -28.48 -1.36
N LEU A 68 7.19 -28.94 -1.40
CA LEU A 68 6.48 -29.83 -0.49
C LEU A 68 5.78 -29.17 0.72
N ASP A 69 4.46 -29.29 0.63
CA ASP A 69 3.41 -29.00 1.61
C ASP A 69 2.86 -27.57 1.68
N ALA A 70 1.53 -27.52 1.62
CA ALA A 70 0.70 -26.32 1.59
C ALA A 70 1.13 -25.34 2.69
N ASN A 71 1.86 -24.31 2.28
CA ASN A 71 2.48 -23.39 3.21
C ASN A 71 1.43 -22.38 3.67
N ILE A 72 0.70 -22.70 4.76
CA ILE A 72 -0.25 -21.80 5.44
C ILE A 72 0.40 -20.43 5.67
N GLY A 73 1.72 -20.39 5.92
CA GLY A 73 2.49 -19.16 6.07
C GLY A 73 2.50 -18.27 4.82
N LEU A 74 2.56 -18.83 3.61
CA LEU A 74 2.48 -18.07 2.36
C LEU A 74 1.07 -17.49 2.16
N GLY A 75 0.04 -18.32 2.36
CA GLY A 75 -1.35 -17.89 2.27
C GLY A 75 -1.70 -16.81 3.30
N LEU A 76 -1.17 -16.95 4.53
CA LEU A 76 -1.36 -15.99 5.61
C LEU A 76 -0.60 -14.67 5.33
N ALA A 77 0.62 -14.74 4.78
CA ALA A 77 1.38 -13.55 4.37
C ALA A 77 0.66 -12.77 3.25
N LEU A 78 0.12 -13.48 2.25
CA LEU A 78 -0.71 -12.87 1.20
C LEU A 78 -1.99 -12.28 1.78
N PHE A 79 -2.70 -13.01 2.65
CA PHE A 79 -3.94 -12.51 3.28
C PHE A 79 -3.70 -11.24 4.11
N PHE A 80 -2.63 -11.20 4.91
CA PHE A 80 -2.23 -9.99 5.64
C PHE A 80 -1.92 -8.83 4.71
N THR A 81 -1.21 -9.08 3.61
CA THR A 81 -0.90 -8.05 2.61
C THR A 81 -2.16 -7.51 1.96
N TRP A 82 -3.10 -8.38 1.60
CA TRP A 82 -4.38 -7.99 0.99
C TRP A 82 -5.26 -7.20 1.95
N ALA A 83 -5.37 -7.65 3.21
CA ALA A 83 -6.08 -6.91 4.26
C ALA A 83 -5.45 -5.52 4.48
N TYR A 84 -4.13 -5.44 4.46
CA TYR A 84 -3.40 -4.19 4.55
C TYR A 84 -3.66 -3.26 3.36
N CYS A 85 -3.64 -3.78 2.13
CA CYS A 85 -4.03 -3.04 0.94
C CYS A 85 -5.48 -2.53 1.03
N ALA A 86 -6.41 -3.35 1.51
CA ALA A 86 -7.80 -2.94 1.69
C ALA A 86 -7.94 -1.77 2.69
N LEU A 87 -7.20 -1.82 3.81
CA LEU A 87 -7.16 -0.71 4.76
C LEU A 87 -6.59 0.57 4.14
N LEU A 88 -5.50 0.46 3.35
CA LEU A 88 -4.93 1.61 2.64
C LEU A 88 -5.92 2.21 1.64
N LEU A 89 -6.67 1.38 0.91
CA LEU A 89 -7.73 1.84 0.00
C LEU A 89 -8.84 2.58 0.76
N CYS A 90 -9.26 2.10 1.93
CA CYS A 90 -10.21 2.83 2.77
C CYS A 90 -9.69 4.21 3.19
N VAL A 91 -8.43 4.31 3.60
CA VAL A 91 -7.79 5.59 3.94
C VAL A 91 -7.73 6.51 2.72
N GLU A 92 -7.39 5.96 1.56
CA GLU A 92 -7.32 6.69 0.29
C GLU A 92 -8.69 7.28 -0.10
N LEU A 93 -9.76 6.49 0.01
CA LEU A 93 -11.14 6.96 -0.21
C LEU A 93 -11.51 8.11 0.72
N ILE A 94 -11.10 8.06 2.00
CA ILE A 94 -11.35 9.16 2.94
C ILE A 94 -10.59 10.43 2.53
N VAL A 95 -9.32 10.29 2.14
CA VAL A 95 -8.48 11.43 1.72
C VAL A 95 -9.06 12.10 0.47
N TRP A 96 -9.42 11.31 -0.54
CA TRP A 96 -10.02 11.80 -1.78
C TRP A 96 -11.45 12.31 -1.60
N GLY A 97 -12.26 11.64 -0.76
CA GLY A 97 -13.60 12.11 -0.40
C GLY A 97 -13.57 13.49 0.24
N ARG A 98 -12.63 13.74 1.17
CA ARG A 98 -12.44 15.09 1.74
C ARG A 98 -11.98 16.12 0.69
N TYR A 99 -11.13 15.70 -0.25
CA TYR A 99 -10.67 16.57 -1.34
C TYR A 99 -11.84 17.01 -2.23
N TRP A 100 -12.67 16.05 -2.69
CA TRP A 100 -13.86 16.36 -3.48
C TRP A 100 -14.88 17.17 -2.70
N TYR A 101 -15.14 16.84 -1.43
CA TYR A 101 -16.06 17.63 -0.60
C TYR A 101 -15.65 19.11 -0.50
N LYS A 102 -14.35 19.40 -0.32
CA LYS A 102 -13.84 20.78 -0.32
C LYS A 102 -13.92 21.47 -1.69
N GLN A 103 -13.86 20.73 -2.79
CA GLN A 103 -13.98 21.24 -4.16
C GLN A 103 -15.44 21.56 -4.51
N TYR A 104 -16.38 20.67 -4.17
CA TYR A 104 -17.78 20.80 -4.53
C TYR A 104 -18.62 21.60 -3.52
N GLY A 105 -18.29 21.54 -2.23
CA GLY A 105 -18.95 22.34 -1.18
C GLY A 105 -18.52 23.81 -1.12
N LYS A 106 -17.73 24.27 -2.10
CA LYS A 106 -17.35 25.67 -2.30
C LYS A 106 -18.15 26.38 -3.42
N LYS A 107 -19.16 25.71 -3.98
CA LYS A 107 -20.22 26.36 -4.75
C LYS A 107 -21.38 26.70 -3.81
#